data_AF-A0A4Q3V1J4-F1
#
_entry.id   AF-A0A4Q3V1J4-F1
#
_cell.length_a   1.000
_cell.length_b   1.000
_cell.length_c   1.000
_cell.angle_alpha   90.00
_cell.angle_beta   90.00
_cell.angle_gamma   90.00
#
_symmetry.space_group_name_H-M   'P 1'
#
loop_
_entity.id
_entity.type
_entity.pdbx_description
1 polymer ?
#
loop_
_entity_poly.entity_id
_entity_poly.type
_entity_poly.pdbx_seq_one_letter_code
_entity_poly.pdbx_strand_id
1 'polypeptide(L)'
;VDLLQGRGERLRIAGDFGAALVQMAISRGREYEADAGGAEISGDPQALASALQKIDAYARGGRVNIAAERNPATAHMFIINPLNGHGADNLFSTHPSTQNRVAALAQKFGGKAAPKLQPQPQSDMITSTRKRPAGPWDQQQQPRKPGPWG
;
A
#
# COMPACT_ATOMS: atom_id res chain seq x y z
N VAL A 1 13.14 32.15 -39.21
CA VAL A 1 11.99 32.04 -38.29
C VAL A 1 11.96 30.70 -37.55
N ASP A 2 12.29 29.56 -38.19
CA ASP A 2 12.36 28.24 -37.53
C ASP A 2 13.36 28.11 -36.36
N LEU A 3 14.53 28.77 -36.43
CA LEU A 3 15.58 28.67 -35.41
C LEU A 3 15.20 29.30 -34.06
N LEU A 4 14.30 30.29 -34.04
CA LEU A 4 13.81 30.89 -32.81
C LEU A 4 12.63 30.10 -32.24
N GLN A 5 11.81 29.48 -33.10
CA GLN A 5 10.70 28.61 -32.71
C GLN A 5 11.20 27.35 -32.00
N GLY A 6 12.21 26.66 -32.56
CA GLY A 6 12.79 25.46 -31.96
C GLY A 6 13.58 25.70 -30.66
N ARG A 7 14.08 26.91 -30.42
CA ARG A 7 14.74 27.28 -29.14
C ARG A 7 13.72 27.50 -28.02
N GLY A 8 12.56 28.08 -28.34
CA GLY A 8 11.46 28.24 -27.39
C GLY A 8 10.88 26.90 -26.95
N GLU A 9 10.71 25.96 -27.87
CA GLU A 9 10.20 24.61 -27.57
C GLU A 9 11.15 23.81 -26.67
N ARG A 10 12.46 23.83 -26.96
CA ARG A 10 13.48 23.18 -26.12
C ARG A 10 13.51 23.74 -24.70
N LEU A 11 13.37 25.05 -24.54
CA LEU A 11 13.33 25.69 -23.23
C LEU A 11 12.07 25.30 -22.44
N ARG A 12 10.92 25.18 -23.10
CA ARG A 12 9.66 24.73 -22.48
C ARG A 12 9.74 23.28 -22.02
N ILE A 13 10.22 22.38 -22.87
CA ILE A 13 10.40 20.95 -22.51
C ILE A 13 11.38 20.80 -21.34
N ALA A 14 12.50 21.53 -21.36
CA ALA A 14 13.45 21.52 -20.26
C ALA A 14 12.83 22.07 -18.96
N GLY A 15 12.01 23.13 -19.07
CA GLY A 15 11.26 23.70 -17.95
C GLY A 15 10.26 22.71 -17.34
N ASP A 16 9.44 22.06 -18.16
CA ASP A 16 8.44 21.07 -17.71
C ASP A 16 9.10 19.87 -17.01
N PHE A 17 10.23 19.40 -17.56
CA PHE A 17 11.00 18.33 -16.94
C PHE A 17 11.62 18.76 -15.60
N GLY A 18 12.19 19.97 -15.54
CA GLY A 18 12.73 20.53 -14.30
C GLY A 18 11.67 20.69 -13.22
N ALA A 19 10.50 21.23 -13.59
CA ALA A 19 9.35 21.37 -12.69
C ALA A 19 8.88 20.02 -12.13
N ALA A 20 8.79 18.99 -12.98
CA ALA A 20 8.43 17.63 -12.55
C ALA A 20 9.44 17.06 -11.53
N LEU A 21 10.75 17.28 -11.75
CA LEU A 21 11.79 16.84 -10.81
C LEU A 21 11.70 17.55 -9.45
N VAL A 22 11.48 18.85 -9.46
CA VAL A 22 11.33 19.65 -8.23
C VAL A 22 10.07 19.23 -7.47
N GLN A 23 8.94 19.09 -8.15
CA GLN A 23 7.70 18.61 -7.54
C GLN A 23 7.87 17.23 -6.91
N MET A 24 8.59 16.33 -7.59
CA MET A 24 8.93 15.01 -7.05
C MET A 24 9.85 15.10 -5.83
N ALA A 25 10.83 16.01 -5.82
CA ALA A 25 11.72 16.21 -4.68
C ALA A 25 10.99 16.77 -3.45
N ILE A 26 10.10 17.75 -3.64
CA ILE A 26 9.25 18.33 -2.58
C ILE A 26 8.31 17.26 -2.02
N SER A 27 7.68 16.46 -2.89
CA SER A 27 6.84 15.33 -2.47
C SER A 27 7.61 14.39 -1.53
N ARG A 28 8.83 13.98 -1.91
CA ARG A 28 9.67 13.11 -1.07
C ARG A 28 9.98 13.71 0.30
N GLY A 29 10.31 15.00 0.38
CA GLY A 29 10.56 15.67 1.66
C GLY A 29 9.35 15.61 2.59
N ARG A 30 8.16 15.93 2.06
CA ARG A 30 6.90 15.88 2.82
C ARG A 30 6.56 14.48 3.31
N GLU A 31 6.87 13.45 2.55
CA GLU A 31 6.64 12.06 2.96
C GLU A 31 7.51 11.67 4.16
N TYR A 32 8.78 12.07 4.18
CA TYR A 32 9.66 11.81 5.33
C TYR A 32 9.24 12.59 6.57
N GLU A 33 8.80 13.83 6.41
CA GLU A 33 8.23 14.63 7.50
C GLU A 33 6.94 14.00 8.05
N ALA A 34 6.06 13.54 7.17
CA ALA A 34 4.84 12.85 7.55
C ALA A 34 5.12 11.55 8.30
N ASP A 35 6.07 10.74 7.83
CA ASP A 35 6.51 9.52 8.51
C ASP A 35 7.05 9.83 9.91
N ALA A 36 7.82 10.91 10.03
CA ALA A 36 8.38 11.31 11.30
C ALA A 36 7.33 11.84 12.28
N GLY A 37 6.40 12.68 11.80
CA GLY A 37 5.26 13.13 12.60
C GLY A 37 4.36 11.95 13.00
N GLY A 38 4.14 10.99 12.10
CA GLY A 38 3.40 9.76 12.40
C GLY A 38 4.07 8.90 13.47
N ALA A 39 5.40 8.77 13.43
CA ALA A 39 6.16 8.08 14.47
C ALA A 39 6.06 8.79 15.82
N GLU A 40 6.18 10.12 15.85
CA GLU A 40 6.02 10.94 17.06
C GLU A 40 4.62 10.81 17.66
N ILE A 41 3.58 10.83 16.83
CA ILE A 41 2.18 10.66 17.26
C ILE A 41 1.92 9.23 17.78
N SER A 42 2.45 8.22 17.09
CA SER A 42 2.24 6.82 17.47
C SER A 42 3.04 6.40 18.71
N GLY A 43 4.13 7.11 19.02
CA GLY A 43 5.08 6.75 20.06
C GLY A 43 5.91 5.50 19.78
N ASP A 44 5.68 4.81 18.65
CA ASP A 44 6.39 3.59 18.25
C ASP A 44 6.84 3.65 16.78
N PRO A 45 8.05 4.20 16.52
CA PRO A 45 8.63 4.26 15.19
C PRO A 45 8.87 2.89 14.56
N GLN A 46 9.08 1.83 15.36
CA GLN A 46 9.34 0.48 14.86
C GLN A 46 8.06 -0.21 14.39
N ALA A 47 6.95 -0.04 15.10
CA ALA A 47 5.64 -0.50 14.67
C ALA A 47 5.23 0.19 13.35
N LEU A 48 5.48 1.50 13.22
CA LEU A 48 5.21 2.22 11.98
C LEU A 48 6.04 1.66 10.80
N ALA A 49 7.34 1.46 11.00
CA ALA A 49 8.21 0.85 10.00
C ALA A 49 7.73 -0.56 9.57
N SER A 50 7.30 -1.38 10.54
CA SER A 50 6.72 -2.71 10.29
C SER A 50 5.42 -2.63 9.49
N ALA A 51 4.54 -1.68 9.81
CA ALA A 51 3.29 -1.47 9.08
C ALA A 51 3.54 -1.08 7.61
N LEU A 52 4.48 -0.16 7.36
CA LEU A 52 4.90 0.23 6.02
C LEU A 52 5.40 -0.97 5.20
N GLN A 53 6.24 -1.82 5.80
CA GLN A 53 6.73 -3.04 5.16
C GLN A 53 5.61 -4.04 4.83
N LYS A 54 4.61 -4.19 5.71
CA LYS A 54 3.45 -5.07 5.45
C LYS A 54 2.64 -4.57 4.26
N ILE A 55 2.33 -3.26 4.22
CA ILE A 55 1.57 -2.65 3.12
C ILE A 55 2.30 -2.84 1.79
N ASP A 56 3.61 -2.58 1.77
CA ASP A 56 4.49 -2.76 0.60
C ASP A 56 4.60 -4.23 0.13
N ALA A 57 4.50 -5.18 1.05
CA ALA A 57 4.43 -6.60 0.72
C ALA A 57 3.07 -6.97 0.08
N TYR A 58 1.96 -6.44 0.60
CA TYR A 58 0.64 -6.65 0.00
C TYR A 58 0.52 -6.01 -1.38
N ALA A 59 1.00 -4.78 -1.55
CA ALA A 59 0.98 -4.05 -2.82
C ALA A 59 1.79 -4.75 -3.93
N ARG A 60 2.90 -5.42 -3.59
CA ARG A 60 3.74 -6.13 -4.57
C ARG A 60 3.23 -7.53 -4.96
N GLY A 61 1.96 -7.83 -4.69
CA GLY A 61 1.35 -9.11 -5.06
C GLY A 61 1.38 -10.17 -3.96
N GLY A 62 1.42 -9.76 -2.69
CA GLY A 62 1.46 -10.67 -1.55
C GLY A 62 0.28 -11.65 -1.47
N ARG A 63 -0.87 -11.34 -2.10
CA ARG A 63 -2.03 -12.24 -2.23
C ARG A 63 -2.88 -11.87 -3.45
N VAL A 64 -3.03 -12.77 -4.40
CA VAL A 64 -4.04 -12.67 -5.47
C VAL A 64 -5.42 -12.92 -4.84
N ASN A 65 -6.31 -11.93 -4.91
CA ASN A 65 -7.68 -12.10 -4.44
C ASN A 65 -8.55 -12.64 -5.59
N ILE A 66 -8.61 -13.97 -5.70
CA ILE A 66 -9.38 -14.70 -6.73
C ILE A 66 -10.87 -14.28 -6.74
N ALA A 67 -11.43 -13.88 -5.60
CA ALA A 67 -12.83 -13.42 -5.53
C ALA A 67 -13.00 -12.04 -6.19
N ALA A 68 -12.00 -11.16 -6.09
CA ALA A 68 -12.02 -9.86 -6.75
C ALA A 68 -11.68 -9.94 -8.25
N GLU A 69 -10.84 -10.90 -8.66
CA GLU A 69 -10.61 -11.21 -10.09
C GLU A 69 -11.88 -11.66 -10.81
N ARG A 70 -12.76 -12.39 -10.12
CA ARG A 70 -14.07 -12.81 -10.66
C ARG A 70 -15.06 -11.66 -10.84
N ASN A 71 -14.86 -10.52 -10.18
CA ASN A 71 -15.71 -9.34 -10.33
C ASN A 71 -14.87 -8.05 -10.35
N PRO A 72 -14.25 -7.72 -11.50
CA PRO A 72 -13.38 -6.56 -11.64
C PRO A 72 -14.09 -5.23 -11.38
N ALA A 73 -15.43 -5.19 -11.47
CA ALA A 73 -16.21 -4.02 -11.09
C ALA A 73 -16.12 -3.69 -9.60
N THR A 74 -15.66 -4.60 -8.73
CA THR A 74 -15.46 -4.32 -7.29
C THR A 74 -14.07 -3.83 -6.93
N ALA A 75 -13.14 -3.77 -7.90
CA ALA A 75 -11.74 -3.44 -7.64
C ALA A 75 -11.55 -2.06 -6.98
N HIS A 76 -12.41 -1.09 -7.30
CA HIS A 76 -12.37 0.27 -6.73
C HIS A 76 -12.79 0.35 -5.26
N MET A 77 -13.38 -0.70 -4.69
CA MET A 77 -13.72 -0.78 -3.26
C MET A 77 -12.54 -1.22 -2.39
N PHE A 78 -11.44 -1.68 -3.00
CA PHE A 78 -10.27 -2.16 -2.29
C PHE A 78 -9.22 -1.05 -2.14
N ILE A 79 -8.61 -0.99 -0.96
CA ILE A 79 -7.49 -0.07 -0.64
C ILE A 79 -6.26 -0.39 -1.48
N ILE A 80 -6.09 -1.66 -1.87
CA ILE A 80 -5.01 -2.17 -2.71
C ILE A 80 -5.67 -2.94 -3.86
N ASN A 81 -5.34 -2.57 -5.11
CA ASN A 81 -5.96 -3.18 -6.28
C ASN A 81 -5.63 -4.69 -6.34
N PRO A 82 -6.65 -5.57 -6.26
CA PRO A 82 -6.44 -7.00 -6.18
C PRO A 82 -6.13 -7.67 -7.53
N LEU A 83 -6.27 -6.96 -8.66
CA LEU A 83 -6.12 -7.50 -10.02
C LEU A 83 -4.66 -7.47 -10.53
N ASN A 84 -3.72 -7.05 -9.69
CA ASN A 84 -2.36 -6.64 -10.09
C ASN A 84 -1.30 -7.75 -9.99
N GLY A 85 -1.66 -8.99 -10.34
CA GLY A 85 -0.76 -10.16 -10.36
C GLY A 85 0.48 -10.04 -11.27
N HIS A 86 0.68 -8.92 -11.96
CA HIS A 86 1.84 -8.62 -12.79
C HIS A 86 2.47 -7.28 -12.43
N GLY A 87 3.22 -7.25 -11.33
CA GLY A 87 4.48 -6.51 -11.18
C GLY A 87 4.54 -5.00 -11.40
N ALA A 88 3.44 -4.29 -11.64
CA ALA A 88 3.52 -2.89 -12.07
C ALA A 88 2.43 -2.01 -11.46
N ASP A 89 2.53 -1.75 -10.16
CA ASP A 89 2.01 -0.50 -9.61
C ASP A 89 3.15 0.51 -9.51
N ASN A 90 3.52 1.07 -10.66
CA ASN A 90 4.12 2.40 -10.75
C ASN A 90 3.17 3.51 -10.23
N LEU A 91 2.01 3.15 -9.66
CA LEU A 91 0.96 4.04 -9.16
C LEU A 91 1.42 4.95 -8.00
N PHE A 92 2.57 4.65 -7.38
CA PHE A 92 3.18 5.49 -6.33
C PHE A 92 4.61 5.96 -6.68
N SER A 93 4.98 6.04 -7.96
CA SER A 93 6.30 6.53 -8.41
C SER A 93 6.60 8.00 -8.06
N THR A 94 5.67 8.69 -7.42
CA THR A 94 5.83 10.02 -6.82
C THR A 94 6.33 9.99 -5.36
N HIS A 95 6.46 8.80 -4.76
CA HIS A 95 6.91 8.59 -3.39
C HIS A 95 8.29 7.91 -3.35
N PRO A 96 9.10 8.17 -2.32
CA PRO A 96 10.34 7.41 -2.11
C PRO A 96 9.97 5.95 -1.80
N SER A 97 10.84 5.01 -2.19
CA SER A 97 10.61 3.59 -1.93
C SER A 97 10.38 3.32 -0.44
N THR A 98 9.54 2.32 -0.14
CA THR A 98 9.24 1.93 1.24
C THR A 98 10.50 1.63 2.04
N GLN A 99 11.53 1.06 1.40
CA GLN A 99 12.82 0.79 2.03
C GLN A 99 13.54 2.06 2.46
N ASN A 100 13.51 3.11 1.62
CA ASN A 100 14.13 4.40 1.94
C ASN A 100 13.40 5.09 3.10
N ARG A 101 12.06 5.01 3.12
CA ARG A 101 11.23 5.54 4.22
C ARG A 101 11.53 4.86 5.55
N VAL A 102 11.57 3.53 5.56
CA VAL A 102 11.92 2.73 6.75
C VAL A 102 13.34 3.06 7.24
N ALA A 103 14.30 3.23 6.32
CA ALA A 103 15.66 3.60 6.67
C ALA A 103 15.74 5.01 7.28
N ALA A 104 15.03 5.98 6.71
CA ALA A 104 14.97 7.35 7.23
C ALA A 104 14.33 7.40 8.63
N LEU A 105 13.23 6.67 8.84
CA LEU A 105 12.59 6.50 10.15
C LEU A 105 13.57 5.91 11.18
N ALA A 106 14.27 4.84 10.81
CA ALA A 106 15.25 4.18 11.67
C ALA A 106 16.40 5.13 12.05
N GLN A 107 16.91 5.90 11.08
CA GLN A 107 17.95 6.91 11.32
C GLN A 107 17.47 8.03 12.25
N LYS A 108 16.25 8.54 12.07
CA LYS A 108 15.72 9.67 12.86
C LYS A 108 15.49 9.30 14.33
N PHE A 109 14.95 8.11 14.60
CA PHE A 109 14.53 7.70 15.95
C PHE A 109 15.49 6.72 16.65
N GLY A 110 16.67 6.45 16.07
CA GLY A 110 17.69 5.59 16.68
C GLY A 110 17.31 4.11 16.77
N GLY A 111 16.22 3.69 16.12
CA GLY A 111 15.77 2.30 16.08
C GLY A 111 16.55 1.49 15.03
N LYS A 112 16.84 0.21 15.31
CA LYS A 112 17.30 -0.69 14.24
C LYS A 112 16.22 -0.76 13.16
N ALA A 113 16.59 -0.62 11.89
CA ALA A 113 15.67 -0.82 10.77
C ALA A 113 14.95 -2.16 10.97
N ALA A 114 13.61 -2.13 10.99
CA ALA A 114 12.82 -3.33 11.23
C ALA A 114 13.25 -4.40 10.21
N PRO A 115 13.53 -5.65 10.65
CA PRO A 115 13.95 -6.71 9.75
C PRO A 115 12.93 -6.80 8.63
N LYS A 116 13.40 -6.87 7.37
CA LYS A 116 12.50 -7.06 6.22
C LYS A 116 11.55 -8.19 6.59
N LEU A 117 10.24 -7.88 6.68
CA LEU A 117 9.21 -8.90 6.80
C LEU A 117 9.35 -9.81 5.58
N GLN A 118 10.08 -10.90 5.77
CA GLN A 118 9.92 -12.07 4.94
C GLN A 118 8.45 -12.44 5.10
N PRO A 119 7.70 -12.71 4.02
CA PRO A 119 6.38 -13.28 4.14
C PRO A 119 6.54 -14.53 4.99
N GLN A 120 6.16 -14.46 6.26
CA GLN A 120 6.11 -15.66 7.06
C GLN A 120 5.08 -16.54 6.35
N PRO A 121 5.43 -17.76 5.93
CA PRO A 121 4.41 -18.70 5.50
C PRO A 121 3.40 -18.71 6.63
N GLN A 122 2.17 -18.30 6.33
CA GLN A 122 1.10 -18.27 7.32
C GLN A 122 1.03 -19.69 7.86
N SER A 123 1.58 -19.90 9.06
CA SER A 123 1.51 -21.18 9.75
C SER A 123 0.04 -21.55 9.75
N ASP A 124 -0.26 -22.69 9.13
CA ASP A 124 -1.60 -23.17 8.84
C ASP A 124 -2.56 -22.89 10.00
N MET A 125 -3.37 -21.82 9.88
CA MET A 125 -4.41 -21.50 10.84
C MET A 125 -5.61 -22.47 10.71
N ILE A 126 -5.36 -23.72 10.31
CA ILE A 126 -6.36 -24.78 10.15
C ILE A 126 -6.40 -25.70 11.37
N THR A 127 -5.47 -25.60 12.34
CA THR A 127 -5.52 -26.43 13.56
C THR A 127 -5.46 -25.58 14.83
N SER A 128 -6.52 -24.80 15.05
CA SER A 128 -6.95 -24.51 16.41
C SER A 128 -8.46 -24.65 16.47
N THR A 129 -8.89 -25.86 16.83
CA THR A 129 -10.25 -26.21 17.27
C THR A 129 -10.58 -25.50 18.59
N ARG A 130 -10.54 -24.16 18.62
CA ARG A 130 -11.20 -23.40 19.68
C ARG A 130 -12.60 -23.07 19.19
N LYS A 131 -13.57 -23.84 19.69
CA LYS A 131 -15.01 -23.62 19.50
C LYS A 131 -15.34 -22.18 19.92
N ARG A 132 -15.59 -21.30 18.95
CA ARG A 132 -16.04 -19.92 19.21
C ARG A 132 -17.39 -20.00 19.93
N PRO A 133 -17.59 -19.34 21.09
CA PRO A 133 -18.91 -19.22 21.68
C PRO A 133 -19.80 -18.39 20.75
N ALA A 134 -21.01 -18.88 20.50
CA ALA A 134 -21.95 -18.24 19.57
C ALA A 134 -22.33 -16.85 20.07
N GLY A 135 -22.12 -15.84 19.22
CA GLY A 135 -22.48 -14.46 19.52
C GLY A 135 -23.95 -14.16 19.16
N PRO A 136 -24.50 -13.01 19.59
CA PRO A 136 -25.89 -12.62 19.29
C PRO A 136 -26.19 -12.53 17.78
N TRP A 137 -25.14 -12.42 16.96
CA TRP A 137 -25.20 -12.31 15.50
C TRP A 137 -25.11 -13.67 14.78
N ASP A 138 -24.91 -14.79 15.48
CA ASP A 138 -24.82 -16.14 14.88
C ASP A 138 -26.19 -16.75 14.54
N GLN A 139 -27.30 -16.16 15.00
CA GLN A 139 -28.65 -16.70 14.75
C GLN A 139 -29.14 -16.50 13.30
N GLN A 140 -28.45 -15.69 12.50
CA GLN A 140 -28.90 -15.32 11.16
C GLN A 140 -28.45 -16.26 10.03
N GLN A 141 -27.71 -17.34 10.35
CA GLN A 141 -27.18 -18.28 9.36
C GLN A 141 -27.98 -19.59 9.26
N GLN A 142 -29.18 -19.67 9.81
CA GLN A 142 -30.04 -20.82 9.55
C GLN A 142 -30.64 -20.67 8.14
N PRO A 143 -30.51 -21.70 7.27
CA PRO A 143 -31.16 -21.67 5.97
C PRO A 143 -32.67 -21.54 6.18
N ARG A 144 -33.25 -20.45 5.66
CA ARG A 144 -34.70 -20.24 5.75
C ARG A 144 -35.37 -21.34 4.94
N LYS A 145 -36.30 -22.06 5.57
CA LYS A 145 -37.10 -23.09 4.89
C LYS A 145 -37.86 -22.42 3.72
N PRO A 146 -37.97 -23.08 2.55
CA PRO A 146 -38.80 -22.57 1.46
C PRO A 146 -40.24 -22.41 1.95
N GLY A 147 -40.84 -21.27 1.63
CA GLY A 147 -42.27 -21.05 1.88
C GLY A 147 -43.13 -21.87 0.89
N PRO A 148 -44.45 -21.90 1.08
CA PRO A 148 -45.37 -22.71 0.27
C PRO A 148 -45.47 -22.28 -1.21
N TRP A 149 -44.66 -21.32 -1.67
CA TRP A 149 -44.62 -20.84 -3.04
C TRP A 149 -43.26 -21.01 -3.75
N GLY A 150 -42.36 -21.82 -3.17
CA GLY A 150 -41.05 -22.11 -3.77
C GLY A 150 -39.99 -21.09 -3.44
#